data_AF-A0A0G0PGJ1-F1
#
_entry.id   AF-A0A0G0PGJ1-F1
#
_cell.length_a   1.000
_cell.length_b   1.000
_cell.length_c   1.000
_cell.angle_alpha   90.00
_cell.angle_beta   90.00
_cell.angle_gamma   90.00
#
_symmetry.space_group_name_H-M   'P 1'
#
loop_
_entity.id
_entity.type
_entity.pdbx_description
1 polymer ?
#
loop_
_entity_poly.entity_id
_entity_poly.type
_entity_poly.pdbx_seq_one_letter_code
_entity_poly.pdbx_strand_id
1 'polypeptide(L)'
;MAVQKIRRFQSSGMNSEVNPLLLAEGETELLRNANNDKLGSWQKRKGTLLFGNQAVSGNDILGIHHYADSADNTSEPLIVINDSSDTNADVFRIVKTQLNGAITTATTTITVDSTSLFASSGSIEIEGDLISYTGKSATTFTGVTGIVASHADNSIVRQWKITLEDDTASKRARFANFLDRAIRVNGSDEVKAYNGSSWETSGNPLNLDDFVTANALIEVFGDRLYMAGESSHPDRLYGSSFPSVSNNITWSTGTQILDRVGSTGFYIDINPEDGQNLTALERNGNLLLMFKERSMYTWDGASTQADILVDVGAVSQEAVITVHNITFFLGRSKKDLGIYAFTGGYPKLISRKIKRWIDGINQANISDIVMGVDDDHLYCYIGNITFTNDLIYGTRTFNNVWLVYTISQDSWAIYNDLHAQVFGYFVSSNQELLVFGDNGGKVFEFGVNDTDDSGDAKTPIQMEIWGNEDTFGTPELPMTLHSIEVFSQRAQETNVHYRFDRSHDWSNLGALGGRYSYLPAPQRFEESMIGRTLQFSFLNDSAYHAQIDGFVTSIEVDQDGRVERGQGGRGTYR
;
A
#
# COMPACT_ATOMS: atom_id res chain seq x y z
N MET A 1 -3.93 48.46 -1.41
CA MET A 1 -4.84 47.88 -2.46
C MET A 1 -4.88 46.38 -2.22
N ALA A 2 -6.08 45.78 -2.07
CA ALA A 2 -6.19 44.34 -1.89
C ALA A 2 -6.03 43.61 -3.24
N VAL A 3 -5.09 42.67 -3.31
CA VAL A 3 -4.94 41.75 -4.43
C VAL A 3 -5.71 40.48 -4.09
N GLN A 4 -6.68 40.11 -4.93
CA GLN A 4 -7.38 38.83 -4.84
C GLN A 4 -6.84 37.87 -5.88
N LYS A 5 -6.39 36.69 -5.45
CA LYS A 5 -5.96 35.60 -6.33
C LYS A 5 -6.90 34.42 -6.15
N ILE A 6 -7.54 34.01 -7.24
CA ILE A 6 -8.36 32.80 -7.30
C ILE A 6 -7.42 31.65 -7.66
N ARG A 7 -7.32 30.63 -6.80
CA ARG A 7 -6.71 29.36 -7.18
C ARG A 7 -7.82 28.37 -7.50
N ARG A 8 -7.90 27.98 -8.78
CA ARG A 8 -8.70 26.83 -9.20
C ARG A 8 -7.76 25.63 -9.23
N PHE A 9 -8.00 24.62 -8.40
CA PHE A 9 -7.18 23.42 -8.45
C PHE A 9 -7.42 22.71 -9.78
N GLN A 10 -6.37 22.58 -10.58
CA GLN A 10 -6.18 21.37 -11.38
C GLN A 10 -5.40 20.44 -10.45
N SER A 11 -6.08 19.53 -9.74
CA SER A 11 -5.48 18.74 -8.66
C SER A 11 -4.37 17.81 -9.19
N SER A 12 -3.14 18.32 -9.26
CA SER A 12 -1.95 17.51 -9.48
C SER A 12 -1.50 16.92 -8.14
N GLY A 13 -0.52 16.02 -8.20
CA GLY A 13 0.04 15.38 -7.02
C GLY A 13 1.10 16.21 -6.29
N MET A 14 1.71 15.54 -5.32
CA MET A 14 2.89 15.98 -4.61
C MET A 14 4.10 16.03 -5.54
N ASN A 15 4.89 17.09 -5.41
CA ASN A 15 6.21 17.21 -6.03
C ASN A 15 7.18 17.84 -5.01
N SER A 16 8.05 17.01 -4.45
CA SER A 16 9.00 17.40 -3.39
C SER A 16 10.40 17.74 -3.91
N GLU A 17 10.65 17.56 -5.20
CA GLU A 17 11.97 17.72 -5.83
C GLU A 17 12.19 19.13 -6.37
N VAL A 18 11.13 19.79 -6.84
CA VAL A 18 11.23 21.16 -7.34
C VAL A 18 11.24 22.16 -6.19
N ASN A 19 11.78 23.34 -6.46
CA ASN A 19 11.68 24.45 -5.52
C ASN A 19 10.19 24.75 -5.26
N PRO A 20 9.73 24.93 -4.01
CA PRO A 20 8.34 25.22 -3.68
C PRO A 20 7.76 26.47 -4.39
N LEU A 21 8.62 27.42 -4.78
CA LEU A 21 8.25 28.60 -5.57
C LEU A 21 8.00 28.30 -7.05
N LEU A 22 8.45 27.15 -7.53
CA LEU A 22 8.40 26.69 -8.92
C LEU A 22 7.48 25.48 -9.11
N LEU A 23 6.71 25.12 -8.08
CA LEU A 23 5.65 24.11 -8.20
C LEU A 23 4.66 24.54 -9.27
N ALA A 24 4.29 23.60 -10.14
CA ALA A 24 3.27 23.86 -11.15
C ALA A 24 1.93 24.18 -10.46
N GLU A 25 1.06 24.91 -11.14
CA GLU A 25 -0.28 25.20 -10.60
C GLU A 25 -1.02 23.88 -10.32
N GLY A 26 -1.45 23.72 -9.07
CA GLY A 26 -2.15 22.52 -8.62
C GLY A 26 -1.27 21.39 -8.06
N GLU A 27 0.06 21.49 -8.14
CA GLU A 27 0.96 20.62 -7.37
C GLU A 27 1.04 21.07 -5.91
N THR A 28 1.33 20.12 -5.02
CA THR A 28 1.49 20.36 -3.58
C THR A 28 2.89 19.99 -3.11
N GLU A 29 3.32 20.63 -2.04
CA GLU A 29 4.59 20.30 -1.38
C GLU A 29 4.44 19.09 -0.45
N LEU A 30 3.23 18.88 0.09
CA LEU A 30 2.84 17.70 0.86
C LEU A 30 1.39 17.34 0.56
N LEU A 31 1.14 16.08 0.24
CA LEU A 31 -0.19 15.50 0.10
C LEU A 31 -0.25 14.23 0.96
N ARG A 32 -0.54 14.39 2.26
CA ARG A 32 -0.56 13.30 3.24
C ARG A 32 -1.98 12.79 3.49
N ASN A 33 -2.16 11.47 3.40
CA ASN A 33 -3.44 10.76 3.61
C ASN A 33 -4.60 11.38 2.81
N ALA A 34 -4.29 11.83 1.59
CA ALA A 34 -5.22 12.42 0.65
C ALA A 34 -5.00 11.85 -0.74
N ASN A 35 -6.07 11.74 -1.52
CA ASN A 35 -6.07 11.33 -2.90
C ASN A 35 -6.61 12.46 -3.81
N ASN A 36 -6.46 12.26 -5.11
CA ASN A 36 -6.89 13.18 -6.15
C ASN A 36 -7.77 12.50 -7.21
N ASP A 37 -8.36 11.34 -6.90
CA ASP A 37 -9.22 10.53 -7.78
C ASP A 37 -10.24 11.38 -8.53
N LYS A 38 -10.87 12.33 -7.81
CA LYS A 38 -11.73 13.34 -8.41
C LYS A 38 -10.93 14.57 -8.83
N LEU A 39 -10.82 14.74 -10.15
CA LEU A 39 -10.24 15.91 -10.80
C LEU A 39 -10.76 17.22 -10.20
N GLY A 40 -9.83 18.07 -9.80
CA GLY A 40 -10.10 19.38 -9.22
C GLY A 40 -10.40 19.37 -7.73
N SER A 41 -10.16 18.26 -7.03
CA SER A 41 -10.31 18.21 -5.58
C SER A 41 -9.30 17.29 -4.91
N TRP A 42 -8.94 17.63 -3.67
CA TRP A 42 -8.24 16.70 -2.79
C TRP A 42 -9.25 16.08 -1.84
N GLN A 43 -9.23 14.76 -1.71
CA GLN A 43 -10.11 14.05 -0.80
C GLN A 43 -9.30 13.25 0.19
N LYS A 44 -9.81 13.15 1.41
CA LYS A 44 -9.23 12.29 2.43
C LYS A 44 -9.25 10.85 1.95
N ARG A 45 -8.13 10.13 2.12
CA ARG A 45 -8.05 8.71 1.75
C ARG A 45 -9.11 7.90 2.48
N LYS A 46 -9.47 6.76 1.90
CA LYS A 46 -10.25 5.74 2.60
C LYS A 46 -9.39 4.99 3.62
N GLY A 47 -10.07 4.42 4.60
CA GLY A 47 -9.44 3.73 5.72
C GLY A 47 -9.29 2.24 5.50
N THR A 48 -9.37 1.51 6.61
CA THR A 48 -9.19 0.06 6.66
C THR A 48 -10.34 -0.60 7.43
N LEU A 49 -10.47 -1.90 7.25
CA LEU A 49 -11.35 -2.76 8.05
C LEU A 49 -10.61 -4.06 8.37
N LEU A 50 -10.66 -4.52 9.62
CA LEU A 50 -10.08 -5.82 9.97
C LEU A 50 -10.77 -6.94 9.17
N PHE A 51 -9.97 -7.81 8.53
CA PHE A 51 -10.44 -8.96 7.78
C PHE A 51 -10.14 -10.26 8.53
N GLY A 52 -11.18 -10.91 9.05
CA GLY A 52 -11.00 -12.04 9.96
C GLY A 52 -10.49 -11.58 11.33
N ASN A 53 -10.23 -12.51 12.25
CA ASN A 53 -9.65 -12.17 13.55
C ASN A 53 -8.13 -11.92 13.43
N GLN A 54 -7.47 -11.60 14.53
CA GLN A 54 -6.01 -11.72 14.61
C GLN A 54 -5.63 -13.21 14.64
N ALA A 55 -4.83 -13.68 13.67
CA ALA A 55 -4.50 -15.09 13.52
C ALA A 55 -3.56 -15.58 14.64
N VAL A 56 -2.42 -14.91 14.78
CA VAL A 56 -1.45 -15.10 15.87
C VAL A 56 -0.98 -13.71 16.32
N SER A 57 -1.05 -13.42 17.60
CA SER A 57 -0.76 -12.06 18.10
C SER A 57 0.73 -11.74 18.07
N GLY A 58 1.08 -10.57 17.52
CA GLY A 58 2.43 -10.01 17.59
C GLY A 58 3.44 -10.58 16.59
N ASN A 59 2.97 -11.34 15.60
CA ASN A 59 3.81 -11.95 14.56
C ASN A 59 3.57 -11.30 13.19
N ASP A 60 4.61 -11.27 12.37
CA ASP A 60 4.53 -10.75 11.00
C ASP A 60 3.69 -11.65 10.08
N ILE A 61 2.84 -11.03 9.26
CA ILE A 61 2.23 -11.74 8.12
C ILE A 61 3.30 -11.91 7.02
N LEU A 62 3.63 -13.15 6.69
CA LEU A 62 4.72 -13.55 5.80
C LEU A 62 4.28 -13.83 4.37
N GLY A 63 2.98 -13.96 4.13
CA GLY A 63 2.41 -14.22 2.82
C GLY A 63 0.89 -14.08 2.84
N ILE A 64 0.32 -13.59 1.74
CA ILE A 64 -1.12 -13.54 1.49
C ILE A 64 -1.36 -14.09 0.10
N HIS A 65 -2.36 -14.94 -0.03
CA HIS A 65 -2.77 -15.49 -1.32
C HIS A 65 -4.26 -15.78 -1.36
N HIS A 66 -4.82 -15.84 -2.55
CA HIS A 66 -6.18 -16.29 -2.77
C HIS A 66 -6.19 -17.60 -3.54
N TYR A 67 -6.59 -18.68 -2.88
CA TYR A 67 -6.84 -19.94 -3.55
C TYR A 67 -8.18 -19.88 -4.30
N ALA A 68 -8.19 -20.35 -5.54
CA ALA A 68 -9.40 -20.52 -6.33
C ALA A 68 -9.37 -21.88 -7.03
N ASP A 69 -10.48 -22.61 -6.93
CA ASP A 69 -10.72 -23.87 -7.63
C ASP A 69 -11.78 -23.66 -8.70
N SER A 70 -11.42 -23.93 -9.97
CA SER A 70 -12.36 -23.80 -11.08
C SER A 70 -13.34 -24.97 -11.19
N ALA A 71 -13.01 -26.14 -10.63
CA ALA A 71 -13.86 -27.33 -10.67
C ALA A 71 -15.02 -27.22 -9.67
N ASP A 72 -14.72 -26.79 -8.44
CA ASP A 72 -15.71 -26.71 -7.35
C ASP A 72 -16.27 -25.28 -7.13
N ASN A 73 -15.77 -24.30 -7.90
CA ASN A 73 -16.09 -22.87 -7.75
C ASN A 73 -15.92 -22.38 -6.30
N THR A 74 -14.93 -22.95 -5.61
CA THR A 74 -14.53 -22.59 -4.26
C THR A 74 -13.37 -21.61 -4.32
N SER A 75 -13.33 -20.69 -3.36
CA SER A 75 -12.29 -19.70 -3.29
C SER A 75 -12.06 -19.29 -1.84
N GLU A 76 -10.82 -19.38 -1.37
CA GLU A 76 -10.47 -19.15 0.03
C GLU A 76 -9.19 -18.30 0.15
N PRO A 77 -9.23 -17.22 0.94
CA PRO A 77 -8.05 -16.54 1.46
C PRO A 77 -7.11 -17.48 2.22
N LEU A 78 -5.83 -17.41 1.89
CA LEU A 78 -4.71 -18.04 2.61
C LEU A 78 -3.76 -16.95 3.12
N ILE A 79 -3.25 -17.14 4.33
CA ILE A 79 -2.20 -16.29 4.91
C ILE A 79 -1.12 -17.15 5.55
N VAL A 80 0.08 -16.60 5.67
CA VAL A 80 1.20 -17.26 6.36
C VAL A 80 1.67 -16.37 7.50
N ILE A 81 1.91 -16.95 8.66
CA ILE A 81 2.33 -16.24 9.86
C ILE A 81 3.13 -17.20 10.73
N ASN A 82 4.10 -16.68 11.49
CA ASN A 82 4.80 -17.47 12.49
C ASN A 82 3.82 -17.99 13.56
N ASP A 83 4.08 -19.19 14.05
CA ASP A 83 3.33 -19.83 15.12
C ASP A 83 3.48 -19.03 16.43
N SER A 84 2.67 -19.36 17.44
CA SER A 84 2.69 -18.61 18.71
C SER A 84 4.03 -18.64 19.46
N SER A 85 4.90 -19.61 19.16
CA SER A 85 6.23 -19.72 19.74
C SER A 85 7.33 -19.06 18.91
N ASP A 86 7.00 -18.54 17.73
CA ASP A 86 7.92 -17.96 16.76
C ASP A 86 9.06 -18.93 16.35
N THR A 87 8.79 -20.23 16.38
CA THR A 87 9.75 -21.26 15.98
C THR A 87 9.47 -21.81 14.60
N ASN A 88 8.20 -21.81 14.19
CA ASN A 88 7.74 -22.27 12.88
C ASN A 88 6.81 -21.21 12.25
N ALA A 89 6.49 -21.39 10.97
CA ALA A 89 5.45 -20.68 10.26
C ALA A 89 4.33 -21.64 9.85
N ASP A 90 3.09 -21.16 9.95
CA ASP A 90 1.89 -21.92 9.63
C ASP A 90 1.10 -21.20 8.53
N VAL A 91 0.39 -21.97 7.69
CA VAL A 91 -0.55 -21.41 6.72
C VAL A 91 -1.96 -21.50 7.31
N PHE A 92 -2.67 -20.38 7.29
CA PHE A 92 -4.05 -20.28 7.73
C PHE A 92 -4.95 -20.06 6.52
N ARG A 93 -6.16 -20.60 6.60
CA ARG A 93 -7.29 -20.28 5.72
C ARG A 93 -8.39 -19.58 6.49
N ILE A 94 -9.25 -18.84 5.81
CA ILE A 94 -10.42 -18.24 6.46
C ILE A 94 -11.58 -19.25 6.51
N VAL A 95 -12.19 -19.43 7.68
CA VAL A 95 -13.49 -20.08 7.83
C VAL A 95 -14.56 -19.03 8.07
N LYS A 96 -15.76 -19.25 7.51
CA LYS A 96 -16.86 -18.28 7.59
C LYS A 96 -18.21 -18.95 7.86
N THR A 97 -19.11 -18.20 8.48
CA THR A 97 -20.53 -18.53 8.68
C THR A 97 -21.33 -17.22 8.68
N GLN A 98 -22.64 -17.28 8.87
CA GLN A 98 -23.48 -16.09 8.99
C GLN A 98 -24.21 -16.09 10.34
N LEU A 99 -24.45 -14.88 10.87
CA LEU A 99 -25.34 -14.71 12.01
C LEU A 99 -26.74 -15.19 11.63
N ASN A 100 -27.37 -15.93 12.55
CA ASN A 100 -28.75 -16.39 12.44
C ASN A 100 -29.58 -15.70 13.55
N GLY A 101 -29.71 -14.39 13.39
CA GLY A 101 -30.28 -13.45 14.34
C GLY A 101 -29.34 -12.29 14.66
N ALA A 102 -29.89 -11.06 14.71
CA ALA A 102 -29.16 -9.87 15.10
C ALA A 102 -28.66 -9.95 16.55
N ILE A 103 -27.50 -9.33 16.81
CA ILE A 103 -26.85 -9.30 18.13
C ILE A 103 -26.58 -7.86 18.59
N THR A 104 -26.42 -7.69 19.90
CA THR A 104 -26.12 -6.39 20.54
C THR A 104 -24.87 -6.52 21.42
N THR A 105 -24.38 -5.40 21.93
CA THR A 105 -23.22 -5.37 22.85
C THR A 105 -23.43 -6.14 24.16
N ALA A 106 -24.67 -6.48 24.51
CA ALA A 106 -25.00 -7.29 25.68
C ALA A 106 -25.12 -8.80 25.38
N THR A 107 -24.98 -9.23 24.13
CA THR A 107 -25.11 -10.63 23.73
C THR A 107 -23.98 -11.48 24.30
N THR A 108 -24.31 -12.59 24.97
CA THR A 108 -23.33 -13.54 25.57
C THR A 108 -23.32 -14.91 24.90
N THR A 109 -24.23 -15.14 23.94
CA THR A 109 -24.32 -16.33 23.10
C THR A 109 -24.72 -15.90 21.70
N ILE A 110 -23.92 -16.26 20.70
CA ILE A 110 -24.17 -15.93 19.29
C ILE A 110 -24.71 -17.17 18.59
N THR A 111 -25.81 -17.03 17.86
CA THR A 111 -26.37 -18.10 17.02
C THR A 111 -25.96 -17.86 15.57
N VAL A 112 -25.51 -18.92 14.90
CA VAL A 112 -25.02 -18.90 13.52
C VAL A 112 -25.54 -20.11 12.75
N ASP A 113 -25.40 -20.10 11.43
CA ASP A 113 -25.84 -21.23 10.58
C ASP A 113 -25.05 -22.52 10.83
N SER A 114 -23.74 -22.42 11.03
CA SER A 114 -22.86 -23.55 11.35
C SER A 114 -21.56 -23.10 12.02
N THR A 115 -21.04 -23.93 12.92
CA THR A 115 -19.73 -23.76 13.57
C THR A 115 -18.74 -24.88 13.20
N SER A 116 -19.09 -25.76 12.27
CA SER A 116 -18.38 -27.01 11.98
C SER A 116 -16.88 -26.82 11.73
N LEU A 117 -16.51 -25.78 10.97
CA LEU A 117 -15.13 -25.46 10.60
C LEU A 117 -14.40 -24.54 11.61
N PHE A 118 -15.11 -24.01 12.61
CA PHE A 118 -14.54 -23.11 13.62
C PHE A 118 -13.85 -23.89 14.74
N ALA A 119 -12.87 -23.26 15.40
CA ALA A 119 -12.24 -23.81 16.59
C ALA A 119 -13.23 -24.04 17.74
N SER A 120 -12.87 -24.86 18.72
CA SER A 120 -13.72 -25.09 19.90
C SER A 120 -13.84 -23.87 20.82
N SER A 121 -12.86 -22.98 20.75
CA SER A 121 -12.74 -21.71 21.48
C SER A 121 -11.80 -20.78 20.70
N GLY A 122 -11.86 -19.48 20.93
CA GLY A 122 -10.95 -18.50 20.32
C GLY A 122 -11.65 -17.18 20.07
N SER A 123 -11.27 -16.51 18.98
CA SER A 123 -11.88 -15.26 18.55
C SER A 123 -12.45 -15.37 17.13
N ILE A 124 -13.52 -14.63 16.88
CA ILE A 124 -14.17 -14.44 15.57
C ILE A 124 -14.21 -12.94 15.25
N GLU A 125 -14.31 -12.61 13.97
CA GLU A 125 -14.52 -11.23 13.50
C GLU A 125 -15.90 -11.07 12.88
N ILE A 126 -16.56 -9.95 13.16
CA ILE A 126 -17.80 -9.50 12.53
C ILE A 126 -17.73 -8.00 12.25
N GLU A 127 -17.63 -7.60 10.98
CA GLU A 127 -17.62 -6.19 10.54
C GLU A 127 -16.57 -5.32 11.27
N GLY A 128 -15.40 -5.91 11.51
CA GLY A 128 -14.26 -5.33 12.25
C GLY A 128 -14.32 -5.51 13.77
N ASP A 129 -15.38 -6.08 14.32
CA ASP A 129 -15.49 -6.36 15.76
C ASP A 129 -14.80 -7.70 16.12
N LEU A 130 -13.81 -7.67 17.02
CA LEU A 130 -13.07 -8.84 17.47
C LEU A 130 -13.71 -9.45 18.72
N ILE A 131 -14.42 -10.55 18.53
CA ILE A 131 -15.28 -11.16 19.55
C ILE A 131 -14.67 -12.47 20.05
N SER A 132 -14.52 -12.64 21.35
CA SER A 132 -13.98 -13.87 21.97
C SER A 132 -15.10 -14.82 22.40
N TYR A 133 -14.85 -16.13 22.31
CA TYR A 133 -15.76 -17.20 22.75
C TYR A 133 -14.99 -18.37 23.39
N THR A 134 -15.64 -19.03 24.35
CA THR A 134 -15.00 -20.10 25.15
C THR A 134 -15.53 -21.50 24.84
N GLY A 135 -16.61 -21.61 24.07
CA GLY A 135 -17.19 -22.87 23.65
C GLY A 135 -18.07 -22.72 22.41
N LYS A 136 -18.42 -23.85 21.80
CA LYS A 136 -19.40 -23.92 20.71
C LYS A 136 -20.29 -25.15 20.78
N SER A 137 -21.51 -25.02 20.25
CA SER A 137 -22.35 -26.14 19.79
C SER A 137 -22.27 -26.24 18.26
N ALA A 138 -23.14 -27.00 17.60
CA ALA A 138 -23.21 -27.07 16.14
C ALA A 138 -23.60 -25.73 15.46
N THR A 139 -24.34 -24.87 16.17
CA THR A 139 -24.92 -23.62 15.63
C THR A 139 -24.80 -22.44 16.59
N THR A 140 -24.00 -22.53 17.66
CA THR A 140 -23.83 -21.43 18.61
C THR A 140 -22.40 -21.30 19.11
N PHE A 141 -21.97 -20.06 19.33
CA PHE A 141 -20.80 -19.71 20.14
C PHE A 141 -21.26 -19.27 21.53
N THR A 142 -20.61 -19.78 22.58
CA THR A 142 -21.01 -19.56 23.98
C THR A 142 -19.89 -18.92 24.80
N GLY A 143 -20.28 -18.24 25.88
CA GLY A 143 -19.33 -17.50 26.73
C GLY A 143 -18.66 -16.38 25.93
N VAL A 144 -19.48 -15.65 25.18
CA VAL A 144 -19.05 -14.60 24.27
C VAL A 144 -18.76 -13.31 25.02
N THR A 145 -17.66 -12.65 24.67
CA THR A 145 -17.26 -11.33 25.19
C THR A 145 -16.63 -10.48 24.08
N GLY A 146 -16.55 -9.16 24.29
CA GLY A 146 -15.82 -8.26 23.40
C GLY A 146 -16.65 -7.61 22.29
N ILE A 147 -17.97 -7.79 22.28
CA ILE A 147 -18.85 -7.13 21.29
C ILE A 147 -18.88 -5.62 21.55
N VAL A 148 -18.29 -4.83 20.65
CA VAL A 148 -18.25 -3.36 20.72
C VAL A 148 -19.37 -2.71 19.90
N ALA A 149 -19.94 -3.40 18.91
CA ALA A 149 -21.02 -2.90 18.07
C ALA A 149 -22.19 -3.91 17.95
N SER A 150 -23.38 -3.41 17.60
CA SER A 150 -24.49 -4.31 17.24
C SER A 150 -24.36 -4.75 15.79
N HIS A 151 -24.70 -6.00 15.49
CA HIS A 151 -24.61 -6.58 14.15
C HIS A 151 -25.96 -7.15 13.70
N ALA A 152 -26.23 -7.02 12.41
CA ALA A 152 -27.50 -7.43 11.83
C ALA A 152 -27.55 -8.95 11.61
N ASP A 153 -28.76 -9.47 11.39
CA ASP A 153 -28.92 -10.83 10.89
C ASP A 153 -28.21 -11.01 9.54
N ASN A 154 -27.66 -12.20 9.30
CA ASN A 154 -26.82 -12.55 8.15
C ASN A 154 -25.47 -11.81 8.03
N SER A 155 -25.04 -11.01 9.03
CA SER A 155 -23.66 -10.50 9.04
C SER A 155 -22.66 -11.67 9.02
N ILE A 156 -21.59 -11.51 8.25
CA ILE A 156 -20.59 -12.57 8.05
C ILE A 156 -19.71 -12.67 9.30
N VAL A 157 -19.55 -13.88 9.79
CA VAL A 157 -18.65 -14.23 10.90
C VAL A 157 -17.44 -14.95 10.34
N ARG A 158 -16.22 -14.51 10.69
CA ARG A 158 -14.97 -15.06 10.16
C ARG A 158 -14.01 -15.51 11.27
N GLN A 159 -13.19 -16.51 10.96
CA GLN A 159 -12.05 -16.91 11.80
C GLN A 159 -10.91 -17.48 10.93
N TRP A 160 -9.66 -17.12 11.23
CA TRP A 160 -8.47 -17.77 10.67
C TRP A 160 -8.25 -19.14 11.31
N LYS A 161 -8.02 -20.15 10.48
CA LYS A 161 -7.82 -21.53 10.89
C LYS A 161 -6.58 -22.09 10.22
N ILE A 162 -5.68 -22.66 11.01
CA ILE A 162 -4.49 -23.36 10.51
C ILE A 162 -4.90 -24.48 9.54
N THR A 163 -4.20 -24.56 8.41
CA THR A 163 -4.33 -25.60 7.40
C THR A 163 -3.01 -26.28 7.04
N LEU A 164 -1.87 -25.64 7.31
CA LEU A 164 -0.53 -26.23 7.21
C LEU A 164 0.28 -25.79 8.42
N GLU A 165 1.07 -26.71 8.97
CA GLU A 165 1.93 -26.48 10.13
C GLU A 165 3.40 -26.75 9.77
N ASP A 166 4.29 -26.18 10.59
CA ASP A 166 5.72 -26.52 10.65
C ASP A 166 6.54 -26.14 9.41
N ASP A 167 6.21 -25.03 8.73
CA ASP A 167 7.15 -24.41 7.81
C ASP A 167 8.24 -23.66 8.60
N THR A 168 9.39 -23.41 7.97
CA THR A 168 10.50 -22.68 8.58
C THR A 168 10.08 -21.24 8.93
N ALA A 169 10.26 -20.84 10.19
CA ALA A 169 9.91 -19.50 10.68
C ALA A 169 10.58 -18.35 9.89
N SER A 170 9.89 -17.21 9.87
CA SER A 170 10.33 -15.95 9.27
C SER A 170 10.67 -16.04 7.77
N LYS A 171 10.19 -17.07 7.08
CA LYS A 171 10.32 -17.20 5.62
C LYS A 171 9.08 -16.65 4.94
N ARG A 172 9.28 -15.68 4.03
CA ARG A 172 8.21 -15.20 3.16
C ARG A 172 7.72 -16.33 2.27
N ALA A 173 6.42 -16.57 2.32
CA ALA A 173 5.77 -17.59 1.52
C ALA A 173 5.14 -16.95 0.28
N ARG A 174 5.40 -17.55 -0.87
CA ARG A 174 4.88 -17.13 -2.17
C ARG A 174 4.06 -18.24 -2.77
N PHE A 175 3.08 -17.84 -3.57
CA PHE A 175 2.07 -18.74 -4.08
C PHE A 175 1.83 -18.54 -5.56
N ALA A 176 1.40 -19.59 -6.23
CA ALA A 176 0.77 -19.48 -7.54
C ALA A 176 -0.40 -20.46 -7.62
N ASN A 177 -1.47 -20.05 -8.30
CA ASN A 177 -2.57 -20.95 -8.64
C ASN A 177 -2.29 -21.63 -9.98
N PHE A 178 -2.24 -22.95 -10.01
CA PHE A 178 -2.08 -23.71 -11.25
C PHE A 178 -2.73 -25.08 -11.11
N LEU A 179 -3.49 -25.51 -12.13
CA LEU A 179 -4.19 -26.80 -12.16
C LEU A 179 -5.07 -27.04 -10.91
N ASP A 180 -5.85 -26.02 -10.51
CA ASP A 180 -6.76 -26.02 -9.35
C ASP A 180 -6.05 -26.28 -8.01
N ARG A 181 -4.78 -25.87 -7.90
CA ARG A 181 -3.98 -25.93 -6.68
C ARG A 181 -3.35 -24.58 -6.37
N ALA A 182 -3.24 -24.25 -5.09
CA ALA A 182 -2.32 -23.20 -4.63
C ALA A 182 -0.98 -23.82 -4.24
N ILE A 183 0.06 -23.59 -5.03
CA ILE A 183 1.41 -24.10 -4.78
C ILE A 183 2.17 -23.11 -3.89
N ARG A 184 2.76 -23.58 -2.78
CA ARG A 184 3.50 -22.76 -1.81
C ARG A 184 5.00 -22.98 -1.91
N VAL A 185 5.76 -21.89 -2.04
CA VAL A 185 7.23 -21.87 -1.99
C VAL A 185 7.73 -20.83 -1.00
N ASN A 186 8.91 -21.04 -0.40
CA ASN A 186 9.49 -20.07 0.55
C ASN A 186 11.03 -20.09 0.61
N GLY A 187 11.68 -20.81 -0.32
CA GLY A 187 13.13 -20.87 -0.40
C GLY A 187 13.81 -21.74 0.66
N SER A 188 13.08 -22.50 1.47
CA SER A 188 13.68 -23.34 2.52
C SER A 188 12.97 -24.68 2.69
N ASP A 189 11.64 -24.67 2.74
CA ASP A 189 10.84 -25.88 2.89
C ASP A 189 10.54 -26.55 1.55
N GLU A 190 10.16 -27.83 1.61
CA GLU A 190 9.67 -28.58 0.45
C GLU A 190 8.40 -27.93 -0.11
N VAL A 191 8.26 -27.98 -1.44
CA VAL A 191 7.09 -27.44 -2.14
C VAL A 191 5.86 -28.27 -1.78
N LYS A 192 4.78 -27.61 -1.36
CA LYS A 192 3.49 -28.24 -1.06
C LYS A 192 2.39 -27.54 -1.87
N ALA A 193 1.32 -28.26 -2.19
CA ALA A 193 0.20 -27.70 -2.95
C ALA A 193 -1.13 -27.93 -2.25
N TYR A 194 -1.94 -26.88 -2.09
CA TYR A 194 -3.25 -26.96 -1.46
C TYR A 194 -4.35 -27.18 -2.50
N ASN A 195 -5.23 -28.15 -2.24
CA ASN A 195 -6.34 -28.53 -3.12
C ASN A 195 -7.73 -28.13 -2.62
N GLY A 196 -7.80 -27.14 -1.71
CA GLY A 196 -9.06 -26.73 -1.09
C GLY A 196 -9.48 -27.58 0.11
N SER A 197 -8.83 -28.72 0.35
CA SER A 197 -9.11 -29.59 1.50
C SER A 197 -7.86 -30.03 2.27
N SER A 198 -6.77 -30.33 1.55
CA SER A 198 -5.53 -30.86 2.10
C SER A 198 -4.30 -30.35 1.35
N TRP A 199 -3.15 -30.44 1.99
CA TRP A 199 -1.86 -30.17 1.37
C TRP A 199 -1.25 -31.44 0.80
N GLU A 200 -1.02 -31.44 -0.51
CA GLU A 200 -0.37 -32.47 -1.28
C GLU A 200 1.15 -32.25 -1.23
N THR A 201 1.92 -33.34 -1.08
CA THR A 201 3.39 -33.33 -1.01
C THR A 201 4.04 -34.16 -2.12
N SER A 202 3.25 -34.90 -2.89
CA SER A 202 3.70 -35.86 -3.88
C SER A 202 2.64 -36.09 -4.96
N GLY A 203 3.05 -36.65 -6.09
CA GLY A 203 2.14 -37.12 -7.13
C GLY A 203 1.55 -36.06 -8.07
N ASN A 204 0.64 -36.52 -8.92
CA ASN A 204 -0.07 -35.75 -9.94
C ASN A 204 -1.15 -34.83 -9.33
N PRO A 205 -1.51 -33.71 -9.98
CA PRO A 205 -1.13 -33.31 -11.35
C PRO A 205 0.21 -32.56 -11.45
N LEU A 206 0.75 -32.07 -10.34
CA LEU A 206 1.95 -31.22 -10.34
C LEU A 206 3.25 -32.01 -10.39
N ASN A 207 3.21 -33.30 -10.06
CA ASN A 207 4.37 -34.17 -9.89
C ASN A 207 5.35 -33.59 -8.85
N LEU A 208 4.83 -33.35 -7.64
CA LEU A 208 5.54 -32.65 -6.55
C LEU A 208 6.86 -33.33 -6.14
N ASP A 209 6.96 -34.65 -6.32
CA ASP A 209 8.15 -35.44 -6.00
C ASP A 209 9.37 -35.08 -6.85
N ASP A 210 9.13 -34.59 -8.08
CA ASP A 210 10.19 -34.22 -9.04
C ASP A 210 10.52 -32.72 -9.00
N PHE A 211 9.91 -31.95 -8.09
CA PHE A 211 10.26 -30.55 -7.92
C PHE A 211 11.68 -30.40 -7.41
N VAL A 212 12.35 -29.36 -7.88
CA VAL A 212 13.59 -28.88 -7.25
C VAL A 212 13.20 -28.23 -5.93
N THR A 213 13.76 -28.76 -4.84
CA THR A 213 13.41 -28.32 -3.47
C THR A 213 13.90 -26.89 -3.20
N ALA A 214 13.24 -26.21 -2.26
CA ALA A 214 13.65 -24.90 -1.74
C ALA A 214 13.78 -23.77 -2.78
N ASN A 215 12.93 -23.76 -3.81
CA ASN A 215 12.76 -22.56 -4.66
C ASN A 215 12.12 -21.43 -3.86
N ALA A 216 12.54 -20.19 -4.10
CA ALA A 216 12.01 -19.02 -3.42
C ALA A 216 10.96 -18.29 -4.28
N LEU A 217 11.02 -18.39 -5.60
CA LEU A 217 10.20 -17.64 -6.55
C LEU A 217 9.30 -18.61 -7.32
N ILE A 218 8.09 -18.17 -7.64
CA ILE A 218 7.10 -18.94 -8.41
C ILE A 218 6.25 -17.99 -9.24
N GLU A 219 5.95 -18.36 -10.48
CA GLU A 219 5.04 -17.61 -11.36
C GLU A 219 4.41 -18.54 -12.40
N VAL A 220 3.18 -18.24 -12.84
CA VAL A 220 2.52 -18.93 -13.95
C VAL A 220 2.55 -18.06 -15.20
N PHE A 221 3.13 -18.60 -16.27
CA PHE A 221 3.24 -17.91 -17.55
C PHE A 221 3.08 -18.88 -18.71
N GLY A 222 2.31 -18.51 -19.73
CA GLY A 222 2.16 -19.32 -20.95
C GLY A 222 1.76 -20.78 -20.72
N ASP A 223 0.81 -21.03 -19.81
CA ASP A 223 0.34 -22.38 -19.42
C ASP A 223 1.43 -23.29 -18.84
N ARG A 224 2.34 -22.70 -18.06
CA ARG A 224 3.40 -23.40 -17.34
C ARG A 224 3.62 -22.78 -15.99
N LEU A 225 4.18 -23.58 -15.10
CA LEU A 225 4.73 -23.12 -13.84
C LEU A 225 6.23 -22.85 -14.01
N TYR A 226 6.67 -21.69 -13.53
CA TYR A 226 8.07 -21.30 -13.46
C TYR A 226 8.50 -21.12 -12.02
N MET A 227 9.75 -21.49 -11.73
CA MET A 227 10.34 -21.37 -10.40
C MET A 227 11.80 -20.96 -10.47
N ALA A 228 12.26 -20.26 -9.44
CA ALA A 228 13.65 -19.83 -9.32
C ALA A 228 14.04 -19.56 -7.85
N GLY A 229 15.30 -19.18 -7.65
CA GLY A 229 15.81 -18.75 -6.35
C GLY A 229 16.22 -19.90 -5.43
N GLU A 230 16.51 -21.07 -6.00
CA GLU A 230 17.15 -22.16 -5.27
C GLU A 230 18.57 -21.77 -4.83
N SER A 231 18.95 -22.10 -3.59
CA SER A 231 20.26 -21.74 -3.03
C SER A 231 21.47 -22.27 -3.81
N SER A 232 21.35 -23.43 -4.47
CA SER A 232 22.46 -24.04 -5.21
C SER A 232 22.65 -23.50 -6.63
N HIS A 233 21.58 -22.98 -7.23
CA HIS A 233 21.54 -22.39 -8.58
C HIS A 233 20.65 -21.13 -8.57
N PRO A 234 21.08 -20.05 -7.93
CA PRO A 234 20.22 -18.89 -7.66
C PRO A 234 19.90 -18.04 -8.90
N ASP A 235 20.60 -18.25 -10.01
CA ASP A 235 20.39 -17.62 -11.31
C ASP A 235 19.56 -18.48 -12.29
N ARG A 236 19.16 -19.68 -11.87
CA ARG A 236 18.45 -20.64 -12.71
C ARG A 236 16.94 -20.44 -12.65
N LEU A 237 16.32 -20.41 -13.83
CA LEU A 237 14.87 -20.52 -14.02
C LEU A 237 14.52 -21.95 -14.40
N TYR A 238 13.65 -22.58 -13.64
CA TYR A 238 13.02 -23.87 -13.96
C TYR A 238 11.65 -23.63 -14.59
N GLY A 239 11.29 -24.40 -15.61
CA GLY A 239 9.95 -24.38 -16.21
C GLY A 239 9.37 -25.78 -16.37
N SER A 240 8.09 -25.93 -16.02
CA SER A 240 7.37 -27.20 -16.17
C SER A 240 7.17 -27.58 -17.64
N SER A 241 6.70 -28.80 -17.90
CA SER A 241 6.02 -29.16 -19.15
C SER A 241 4.72 -28.35 -19.32
N PHE A 242 4.12 -28.43 -20.52
CA PHE A 242 2.71 -28.07 -20.65
C PHE A 242 1.86 -29.14 -19.94
N PRO A 243 0.65 -28.81 -19.46
CA PRO A 243 -0.31 -29.80 -19.01
C PRO A 243 -0.57 -30.84 -20.11
N SER A 244 -0.45 -32.11 -19.76
CA SER A 244 -0.86 -33.21 -20.63
C SER A 244 -2.39 -33.27 -20.74
N VAL A 245 -2.92 -34.15 -21.62
CA VAL A 245 -4.37 -34.38 -21.74
C VAL A 245 -5.03 -34.91 -20.46
N SER A 246 -4.24 -35.39 -19.50
CA SER A 246 -4.70 -35.80 -18.17
C SER A 246 -4.41 -34.75 -17.10
N ASN A 247 -4.11 -33.51 -17.51
CA ASN A 247 -3.74 -32.37 -16.66
C ASN A 247 -2.48 -32.56 -15.82
N ASN A 248 -1.61 -33.52 -16.15
CA ASN A 248 -0.33 -33.70 -15.45
C ASN A 248 0.79 -32.87 -16.09
N ILE A 249 1.68 -32.32 -15.27
CA ILE A 249 2.94 -31.72 -15.69
C ILE A 249 4.15 -32.56 -15.26
N THR A 250 5.29 -32.31 -15.90
CA THR A 250 6.59 -32.91 -15.58
C THR A 250 7.68 -31.86 -15.47
N TRP A 251 8.69 -32.19 -14.67
CA TRP A 251 9.89 -31.39 -14.48
C TRP A 251 11.08 -32.09 -15.13
N SER A 252 12.11 -31.33 -15.51
CA SER A 252 13.39 -31.91 -15.91
C SER A 252 14.51 -31.13 -15.24
N THR A 253 15.24 -31.81 -14.36
CA THR A 253 16.38 -31.24 -13.63
C THR A 253 17.71 -31.46 -14.35
N GLY A 254 17.74 -32.32 -15.36
CA GLY A 254 18.95 -32.71 -16.10
C GLY A 254 19.08 -32.12 -17.51
N THR A 255 18.11 -31.33 -17.99
CA THR A 255 18.10 -30.81 -19.36
C THR A 255 18.14 -29.29 -19.38
N GLN A 256 19.33 -28.71 -19.60
CA GLN A 256 19.48 -27.30 -19.95
C GLN A 256 18.99 -27.09 -21.38
N ILE A 257 18.10 -26.14 -21.61
CA ILE A 257 17.62 -25.81 -22.96
C ILE A 257 17.88 -24.31 -23.21
N LEU A 258 18.65 -24.00 -24.25
CA LEU A 258 18.96 -22.61 -24.64
C LEU A 258 17.93 -22.00 -25.61
N ASP A 259 17.11 -22.83 -26.26
CA ASP A 259 16.02 -22.48 -27.19
C ASP A 259 14.99 -23.63 -27.17
N ARG A 260 13.71 -23.33 -26.89
CA ARG A 260 12.72 -24.39 -26.69
C ARG A 260 11.71 -24.51 -27.83
N VAL A 261 11.72 -25.69 -28.46
CA VAL A 261 10.60 -26.27 -29.21
C VAL A 261 10.28 -27.66 -28.62
N GLY A 262 9.33 -27.78 -27.69
CA GLY A 262 8.95 -29.10 -27.14
C GLY A 262 8.05 -29.07 -25.90
N SER A 263 7.60 -30.24 -25.42
CA SER A 263 6.60 -30.40 -24.34
C SER A 263 7.16 -30.84 -22.97
N THR A 264 8.46 -31.02 -22.76
CA THR A 264 9.08 -31.51 -21.49
C THR A 264 9.44 -30.42 -20.48
N GLY A 265 9.68 -30.72 -19.20
CA GLY A 265 10.30 -29.74 -18.28
C GLY A 265 11.70 -29.28 -18.75
N PHE A 266 12.23 -28.17 -18.22
CA PHE A 266 13.52 -27.58 -18.60
C PHE A 266 14.07 -26.63 -17.53
N TYR A 267 15.34 -26.24 -17.69
CA TYR A 267 15.92 -25.10 -17.00
C TYR A 267 16.78 -24.22 -17.92
N ILE A 268 16.98 -22.97 -17.50
CA ILE A 268 17.83 -21.96 -18.15
C ILE A 268 18.61 -21.20 -17.08
N ASP A 269 19.90 -20.97 -17.32
CA ASP A 269 20.75 -20.15 -16.44
C ASP A 269 20.77 -18.72 -16.96
N ILE A 270 20.37 -17.76 -16.12
CA ILE A 270 20.23 -16.36 -16.52
C ILE A 270 21.53 -15.64 -16.20
N ASN A 271 22.42 -15.54 -17.18
CA ASN A 271 23.72 -14.86 -17.07
C ASN A 271 24.46 -15.11 -15.73
N PRO A 272 24.87 -16.36 -15.46
CA PRO A 272 25.50 -16.75 -14.18
C PRO A 272 26.78 -15.96 -13.84
N GLU A 273 27.47 -15.43 -14.85
CA GLU A 273 28.78 -14.78 -14.71
C GLU A 273 28.70 -13.32 -14.20
N ASP A 274 27.50 -12.76 -14.00
CA ASP A 274 27.32 -11.39 -13.51
C ASP A 274 27.36 -11.25 -11.97
N GLY A 275 27.46 -12.37 -11.25
CA GLY A 275 27.54 -12.42 -9.79
C GLY A 275 26.26 -11.96 -9.09
N GLN A 276 25.11 -11.98 -9.77
CA GLN A 276 23.80 -11.63 -9.22
C GLN A 276 22.82 -12.80 -9.28
N ASN A 277 21.91 -12.81 -8.31
CA ASN A 277 20.86 -13.82 -8.18
C ASN A 277 19.53 -13.26 -8.70
N LEU A 278 18.60 -14.16 -9.05
CA LEU A 278 17.23 -13.78 -9.35
C LEU A 278 16.54 -13.28 -8.07
N THR A 279 15.91 -12.11 -8.15
CA THR A 279 15.22 -11.44 -7.04
C THR A 279 13.71 -11.47 -7.20
N ALA A 280 13.20 -11.48 -8.44
CA ALA A 280 11.78 -11.52 -8.72
C ALA A 280 11.45 -12.18 -10.08
N LEU A 281 10.28 -12.78 -10.16
CA LEU A 281 9.62 -13.21 -11.38
C LEU A 281 8.28 -12.47 -11.47
N GLU A 282 7.93 -11.97 -12.64
CA GLU A 282 6.67 -11.26 -12.83
C GLU A 282 6.16 -11.41 -14.26
N ARG A 283 4.90 -11.80 -14.41
CA ARG A 283 4.26 -11.83 -15.73
C ARG A 283 3.87 -10.42 -16.19
N ASN A 284 4.30 -10.04 -17.39
CA ASN A 284 3.84 -8.84 -18.09
C ASN A 284 3.35 -9.19 -19.51
N GLY A 285 2.03 -9.36 -19.66
CA GLY A 285 1.42 -9.71 -20.95
C GLY A 285 1.97 -11.02 -21.53
N ASN A 286 2.73 -10.90 -22.63
CA ASN A 286 3.35 -12.02 -23.36
C ASN A 286 4.82 -12.26 -22.98
N LEU A 287 5.28 -11.64 -21.90
CA LEU A 287 6.64 -11.80 -21.39
C LEU A 287 6.60 -12.22 -19.92
N LEU A 288 7.49 -13.12 -19.55
CA LEU A 288 7.92 -13.30 -18.19
C LEU A 288 9.14 -12.40 -17.96
N LEU A 289 9.02 -11.49 -17.01
CA LEU A 289 10.11 -10.65 -16.55
C LEU A 289 10.87 -11.40 -15.46
N MET A 290 12.19 -11.40 -15.58
CA MET A 290 13.10 -12.00 -14.62
C MET A 290 14.03 -10.91 -14.11
N PHE A 291 13.90 -10.57 -12.84
CA PHE A 291 14.70 -9.54 -12.22
C PHE A 291 15.89 -10.14 -11.50
N LYS A 292 17.03 -9.48 -11.65
CA LYS A 292 18.14 -9.52 -10.69
C LYS A 292 18.17 -8.18 -9.96
N GLU A 293 19.12 -8.01 -9.03
CA GLU A 293 19.23 -6.77 -8.25
C GLU A 293 19.51 -5.53 -9.13
N ARG A 294 20.34 -5.67 -10.18
CA ARG A 294 20.80 -4.56 -11.02
C ARG A 294 20.57 -4.75 -12.52
N SER A 295 19.85 -5.80 -12.90
CA SER A 295 19.52 -6.10 -14.30
C SER A 295 18.17 -6.79 -14.38
N MET A 296 17.55 -6.72 -15.56
CA MET A 296 16.27 -7.36 -15.87
C MET A 296 16.41 -8.10 -17.20
N TYR A 297 15.82 -9.28 -17.27
CA TYR A 297 15.79 -10.14 -18.46
C TYR A 297 14.35 -10.47 -18.82
N THR A 298 14.10 -10.77 -20.09
CA THR A 298 12.76 -11.14 -20.56
C THR A 298 12.76 -12.53 -21.18
N TRP A 299 11.63 -13.23 -21.00
CA TRP A 299 11.40 -14.56 -21.53
C TRP A 299 10.04 -14.62 -22.22
N ASP A 300 10.03 -15.00 -23.50
CA ASP A 300 8.82 -15.09 -24.33
C ASP A 300 8.21 -16.51 -24.37
N GLY A 301 8.79 -17.46 -23.65
CA GLY A 301 8.40 -18.87 -23.71
C GLY A 301 9.26 -19.75 -24.62
N ALA A 302 10.13 -19.16 -25.45
CA ALA A 302 10.97 -19.85 -26.41
C ALA A 302 12.46 -19.47 -26.27
N SER A 303 12.76 -18.18 -26.08
CA SER A 303 14.11 -17.64 -26.02
C SER A 303 14.27 -16.61 -24.91
N THR A 304 15.45 -16.58 -24.28
CA THR A 304 15.82 -15.50 -23.36
C THR A 304 16.30 -14.32 -24.18
N GLN A 305 15.62 -13.19 -24.04
CA GLN A 305 16.08 -11.96 -24.63
C GLN A 305 16.82 -11.18 -23.55
N ALA A 306 18.14 -11.16 -23.70
CA ALA A 306 19.02 -10.39 -22.83
C ALA A 306 18.92 -8.91 -23.21
N ASP A 307 18.11 -8.16 -22.47
CA ASP A 307 18.16 -6.71 -22.55
C ASP A 307 19.22 -6.17 -21.56
N ILE A 308 20.49 -6.50 -21.84
CA ILE A 308 21.68 -5.99 -21.13
C ILE A 308 21.77 -4.45 -21.15
N LEU A 309 20.86 -3.77 -21.86
CA LEU A 309 20.81 -2.32 -21.96
C LEU A 309 20.11 -1.64 -20.77
N VAL A 310 19.48 -2.40 -19.88
CA VAL A 310 18.81 -1.87 -18.69
C VAL A 310 19.67 -2.08 -17.44
N ASP A 311 20.44 -1.04 -17.07
CA ASP A 311 21.21 -0.95 -15.81
C ASP A 311 20.28 -0.76 -14.58
N VAL A 312 19.14 -1.46 -14.53
CA VAL A 312 18.14 -1.39 -13.46
C VAL A 312 17.54 -2.78 -13.26
N GLY A 313 17.57 -3.27 -12.03
CA GLY A 313 16.90 -4.50 -11.59
C GLY A 313 15.85 -4.22 -10.52
N ALA A 314 15.43 -5.24 -9.76
CA ALA A 314 14.49 -5.11 -8.64
C ALA A 314 15.09 -5.65 -7.34
N VAL A 315 14.76 -5.01 -6.21
CA VAL A 315 15.37 -5.33 -4.90
C VAL A 315 14.84 -6.62 -4.26
N SER A 316 13.59 -6.98 -4.53
CA SER A 316 12.88 -8.14 -3.96
C SER A 316 11.66 -8.46 -4.82
N GLN A 317 11.08 -9.66 -4.65
CA GLN A 317 9.81 -10.02 -5.29
C GLN A 317 8.66 -9.13 -4.84
N GLU A 318 8.64 -8.80 -3.55
CA GLU A 318 7.57 -8.06 -2.91
C GLU A 318 7.53 -6.59 -3.36
N ALA A 319 8.61 -6.09 -3.96
CA ALA A 319 8.70 -4.76 -4.55
C ALA A 319 8.55 -4.77 -6.08
N VAL A 320 7.88 -5.78 -6.64
CA VAL A 320 7.51 -5.90 -8.06
C VAL A 320 6.02 -6.23 -8.15
N ILE A 321 5.29 -5.52 -9.01
CA ILE A 321 3.86 -5.76 -9.23
C ILE A 321 3.42 -5.28 -10.62
N THR A 322 2.51 -6.01 -11.27
CA THR A 322 1.95 -5.63 -12.58
C THR A 322 0.46 -5.34 -12.52
N VAL A 323 0.05 -4.24 -13.16
CA VAL A 323 -1.36 -3.93 -13.46
C VAL A 323 -1.46 -3.34 -14.85
N HIS A 324 -2.51 -3.65 -15.61
CA HIS A 324 -2.75 -3.06 -16.94
C HIS A 324 -1.55 -3.14 -17.92
N ASN A 325 -0.78 -4.24 -17.89
CA ASN A 325 0.48 -4.43 -18.63
C ASN A 325 1.59 -3.41 -18.30
N ILE A 326 1.48 -2.72 -17.17
CA ILE A 326 2.54 -1.88 -16.61
C ILE A 326 3.11 -2.61 -15.41
N THR A 327 4.39 -2.96 -15.46
CA THR A 327 5.09 -3.51 -14.29
C THR A 327 5.76 -2.38 -13.55
N PHE A 328 5.39 -2.20 -12.29
CA PHE A 328 6.04 -1.30 -11.36
C PHE A 328 7.01 -2.08 -10.49
N PHE A 329 8.17 -1.48 -10.24
CA PHE A 329 9.14 -2.10 -9.35
C PHE A 329 10.05 -1.07 -8.67
N LEU A 330 10.48 -1.39 -7.45
CA LEU A 330 11.55 -0.65 -6.80
C LEU A 330 12.88 -1.16 -7.35
N GLY A 331 13.51 -0.33 -8.16
CA GLY A 331 14.74 -0.67 -8.84
C GLY A 331 15.96 0.06 -8.32
N ARG A 332 17.10 -0.63 -8.36
CA ARG A 332 18.41 -0.04 -8.08
C ARG A 332 19.14 0.15 -9.40
N SER A 333 19.36 1.41 -9.78
CA SER A 333 20.33 1.73 -10.82
C SER A 333 21.75 1.69 -10.24
N LYS A 334 22.79 1.77 -11.08
CA LYS A 334 24.19 1.92 -10.65
C LYS A 334 24.43 3.09 -9.67
N LYS A 335 23.53 4.08 -9.61
CA LYS A 335 23.68 5.28 -8.79
C LYS A 335 22.57 5.50 -7.77
N ASP A 336 21.32 5.26 -8.16
CA ASP A 336 20.16 5.71 -7.39
C ASP A 336 19.09 4.61 -7.29
N LEU A 337 18.41 4.59 -6.14
CA LEU A 337 17.16 3.86 -5.93
C LEU A 337 16.00 4.64 -6.56
N GLY A 338 14.99 3.95 -7.07
CA GLY A 338 13.79 4.61 -7.58
C GLY A 338 12.67 3.63 -7.92
N ILE A 339 11.47 4.16 -8.10
CA ILE A 339 10.33 3.37 -8.60
C ILE A 339 10.27 3.56 -10.11
N TYR A 340 10.31 2.44 -10.82
CA TYR A 340 10.31 2.38 -12.27
C TYR A 340 9.00 1.78 -12.78
N ALA A 341 8.58 2.20 -13.97
CA ALA A 341 7.47 1.61 -14.71
C ALA A 341 8.00 1.02 -16.03
N PHE A 342 7.67 -0.24 -16.29
CA PHE A 342 8.01 -0.96 -17.52
C PHE A 342 6.75 -1.23 -18.35
N THR A 343 6.82 -0.94 -19.64
CA THR A 343 5.71 -1.07 -20.61
C THR A 343 6.15 -1.77 -21.91
N GLY A 344 7.20 -2.61 -21.85
CA GLY A 344 7.75 -3.32 -23.01
C GLY A 344 8.97 -2.67 -23.67
N GLY A 345 9.47 -1.55 -23.14
CA GLY A 345 10.72 -0.90 -23.58
C GLY A 345 11.64 -0.59 -22.39
N TYR A 346 12.42 0.49 -22.47
CA TYR A 346 13.25 0.89 -21.32
C TYR A 346 12.37 1.27 -20.10
N PRO A 347 12.66 0.76 -18.90
CA PRO A 347 11.98 1.20 -17.68
C PRO A 347 12.12 2.71 -17.46
N LYS A 348 11.00 3.38 -17.20
CA LYS A 348 10.94 4.81 -16.93
C LYS A 348 10.93 5.05 -15.42
N LEU A 349 11.84 5.90 -14.93
CA LEU A 349 11.82 6.38 -13.55
C LEU A 349 10.60 7.29 -13.33
N ILE A 350 9.66 6.88 -12.48
CA ILE A 350 8.43 7.63 -12.17
C ILE A 350 8.49 8.35 -10.82
N SER A 351 9.36 7.90 -9.90
CA SER A 351 9.51 8.50 -8.56
C SER A 351 10.31 9.81 -8.54
N ARG A 352 10.62 10.42 -9.69
CA ARG A 352 11.44 11.64 -9.74
C ARG A 352 10.81 12.81 -8.98
N LYS A 353 9.48 12.96 -9.04
CA LYS A 353 8.74 14.01 -8.30
C LYS A 353 8.87 13.86 -6.78
N ILE A 354 9.16 12.65 -6.29
CA ILE A 354 9.23 12.33 -4.86
C ILE A 354 10.63 11.89 -4.43
N LYS A 355 11.69 12.30 -5.16
CA LYS A 355 13.06 11.84 -4.90
C LYS A 355 13.50 12.05 -3.46
N ARG A 356 13.12 13.17 -2.82
CA ARG A 356 13.35 13.45 -1.40
C ARG A 356 12.92 12.31 -0.47
N TRP A 357 11.80 11.65 -0.77
CA TRP A 357 11.29 10.52 0.00
C TRP A 357 12.05 9.23 -0.30
N ILE A 358 12.41 9.00 -1.57
CA ILE A 358 13.22 7.85 -1.99
C ILE A 358 14.61 7.89 -1.36
N ASP A 359 15.25 9.06 -1.32
CA ASP A 359 16.56 9.26 -0.71
C ASP A 359 16.52 9.11 0.83
N GLY A 360 15.35 9.31 1.43
CA GLY A 360 15.11 9.15 2.87
C GLY A 360 14.96 7.69 3.32
N ILE A 361 14.87 6.73 2.40
CA ILE A 361 14.71 5.31 2.71
C ILE A 361 15.97 4.79 3.42
N ASN A 362 15.77 4.16 4.59
CA ASN A 362 16.85 3.47 5.28
C ASN A 362 17.30 2.25 4.46
N GLN A 363 18.58 2.21 4.09
CA GLN A 363 19.16 1.12 3.28
C GLN A 363 19.00 -0.25 3.95
N ALA A 364 18.94 -0.31 5.29
CA ALA A 364 18.74 -1.56 6.02
C ALA A 364 17.34 -2.16 5.83
N ASN A 365 16.35 -1.35 5.45
CA ASN A 365 14.94 -1.75 5.38
C ASN A 365 14.49 -1.98 3.92
N ILE A 366 15.40 -1.96 2.95
CA ILE A 366 15.04 -2.09 1.53
C ILE A 366 14.41 -3.45 1.22
N SER A 367 14.84 -4.50 1.92
CA SER A 367 14.25 -5.85 1.79
C SER A 367 12.82 -5.94 2.31
N ASP A 368 12.39 -4.98 3.13
CA ASP A 368 11.09 -4.96 3.78
C ASP A 368 10.08 -4.11 3.01
N ILE A 369 10.52 -3.50 1.90
CA ILE A 369 9.65 -2.73 1.02
C ILE A 369 8.72 -3.68 0.28
N VAL A 370 7.43 -3.38 0.34
CA VAL A 370 6.38 -4.15 -0.30
C VAL A 370 5.47 -3.25 -1.12
N MET A 371 5.01 -3.77 -2.25
CA MET A 371 4.12 -3.08 -3.17
C MET A 371 2.77 -3.80 -3.29
N GLY A 372 1.72 -3.00 -3.35
CA GLY A 372 0.38 -3.41 -3.72
C GLY A 372 -0.14 -2.48 -4.80
N VAL A 373 -1.16 -2.89 -5.54
CA VAL A 373 -1.74 -2.04 -6.58
C VAL A 373 -3.27 -2.21 -6.56
N ASP A 374 -4.01 -1.22 -7.04
CA ASP A 374 -5.41 -1.40 -7.42
C ASP A 374 -5.56 -1.01 -8.89
N ASP A 375 -6.79 -0.75 -9.36
CA ASP A 375 -7.04 -0.38 -10.75
C ASP A 375 -6.29 0.89 -11.19
N ASP A 376 -6.09 1.86 -10.28
CA ASP A 376 -5.55 3.18 -10.60
C ASP A 376 -4.45 3.68 -9.65
N HIS A 377 -4.12 2.94 -8.58
CA HIS A 377 -3.14 3.34 -7.58
C HIS A 377 -2.11 2.25 -7.32
N LEU A 378 -0.83 2.63 -7.41
CA LEU A 378 0.29 1.86 -6.86
C LEU A 378 0.55 2.32 -5.42
N TYR A 379 0.65 1.36 -4.51
CA TYR A 379 1.02 1.56 -3.11
C TYR A 379 2.39 0.92 -2.85
N CYS A 380 3.32 1.68 -2.28
CA CYS A 380 4.66 1.19 -1.94
C CYS A 380 5.00 1.54 -0.49
N TYR A 381 4.97 0.55 0.40
CA TYR A 381 5.35 0.72 1.80
C TYR A 381 6.87 0.82 1.94
N ILE A 382 7.35 1.88 2.59
CA ILE A 382 8.78 2.17 2.73
C ILE A 382 9.25 2.30 4.20
N GLY A 383 8.38 1.95 5.15
CA GLY A 383 8.67 2.07 6.58
C GLY A 383 8.73 3.51 7.09
N ASN A 384 9.51 3.74 8.13
CA ASN A 384 9.61 5.05 8.78
C ASN A 384 10.61 5.95 8.04
N ILE A 385 10.22 7.21 7.82
CA ILE A 385 11.08 8.23 7.20
C ILE A 385 11.28 9.37 8.18
N THR A 386 12.55 9.68 8.47
CA THR A 386 12.91 10.81 9.33
C THR A 386 13.68 11.85 8.54
N PHE A 387 13.08 13.03 8.40
CA PHE A 387 13.75 14.22 7.89
C PHE A 387 14.46 14.93 9.04
N THR A 388 15.72 15.30 8.84
CA THR A 388 16.52 16.02 9.83
C THR A 388 17.02 17.33 9.21
N ASN A 389 16.66 18.46 9.82
CA ASN A 389 17.00 19.80 9.32
C ASN A 389 16.60 20.01 7.83
N ASP A 390 15.49 19.40 7.42
CA ASP A 390 15.02 19.48 6.04
C ASP A 390 14.47 20.87 5.74
N LEU A 391 14.77 21.39 4.55
CA LEU A 391 14.37 22.74 4.15
C LEU A 391 12.86 22.93 4.01
N ILE A 392 12.10 21.84 3.94
CA ILE A 392 10.65 21.82 3.74
C ILE A 392 9.97 21.34 5.03
N TYR A 393 10.37 20.16 5.50
CA TYR A 393 9.71 19.47 6.61
C TYR A 393 10.35 19.75 7.98
N GLY A 394 11.48 20.47 8.02
CA GLY A 394 12.26 20.66 9.24
C GLY A 394 12.78 19.33 9.78
N THR A 395 12.71 19.15 11.10
CA THR A 395 12.94 17.85 11.73
C THR A 395 11.61 17.19 12.00
N ARG A 396 11.26 16.15 11.23
CA ARG A 396 9.97 15.46 11.30
C ARG A 396 10.12 13.99 10.93
N THR A 397 9.45 13.13 11.71
CA THR A 397 9.34 11.70 11.43
C THR A 397 7.92 11.39 10.93
N PHE A 398 7.85 10.64 9.84
CA PHE A 398 6.63 10.02 9.33
C PHE A 398 6.76 8.51 9.55
N ASN A 399 5.82 7.94 10.30
CA ASN A 399 5.84 6.51 10.60
C ASN A 399 5.06 5.73 9.52
N ASN A 400 5.56 4.55 9.16
CA ASN A 400 4.87 3.61 8.28
C ASN A 400 4.37 4.24 6.97
N VAL A 401 5.28 4.84 6.22
CA VAL A 401 4.98 5.61 5.00
C VAL A 401 4.69 4.70 3.83
N TRP A 402 3.63 5.01 3.09
CA TRP A 402 3.32 4.44 1.78
C TRP A 402 3.48 5.55 0.74
N LEU A 403 4.27 5.31 -0.28
CA LEU A 403 4.30 6.14 -1.48
C LEU A 403 3.16 5.69 -2.39
N VAL A 404 2.26 6.60 -2.72
CA VAL A 404 1.06 6.30 -3.50
C VAL A 404 1.14 7.01 -4.83
N TYR A 405 1.09 6.26 -5.93
CA TYR A 405 1.10 6.80 -7.29
C TYR A 405 -0.22 6.52 -7.98
N THR A 406 -0.93 7.58 -8.34
CA THR A 406 -2.15 7.50 -9.14
C THR A 406 -1.78 7.47 -10.62
N ILE A 407 -2.11 6.36 -11.28
CA ILE A 407 -1.70 6.02 -12.65
C ILE A 407 -2.37 6.97 -13.66
N SER A 408 -3.67 7.20 -13.54
CA SER A 408 -4.45 8.05 -14.44
C SER A 408 -4.02 9.53 -14.44
N GLN A 409 -3.41 10.00 -13.35
CA GLN A 409 -3.06 11.41 -13.14
C GLN A 409 -1.55 11.70 -13.12
N ASP A 410 -0.69 10.67 -13.20
CA ASP A 410 0.77 10.80 -13.07
C ASP A 410 1.18 11.63 -11.84
N SER A 411 0.55 11.30 -10.70
CA SER A 411 0.59 12.09 -9.47
C SER A 411 0.94 11.24 -8.26
N TRP A 412 1.66 11.85 -7.31
CA TRP A 412 2.06 11.19 -6.08
C TRP A 412 1.32 11.73 -4.85
N ALA A 413 1.09 10.87 -3.87
CA ALA A 413 0.69 11.21 -2.51
C ALA A 413 1.49 10.34 -1.53
N ILE A 414 1.39 10.63 -0.24
CA ILE A 414 1.95 9.77 0.81
C ILE A 414 0.87 9.40 1.81
N TYR A 415 0.75 8.11 2.13
CA TYR A 415 -0.03 7.66 3.28
C TYR A 415 0.93 7.30 4.41
N ASN A 416 0.44 7.32 5.64
CA ASN A 416 1.26 6.96 6.79
C ASN A 416 0.39 6.33 7.89
N ASP A 417 1.07 5.83 8.94
CA ASP A 417 0.46 5.18 10.12
C ASP A 417 -0.20 3.82 9.84
N LEU A 418 0.06 3.21 8.68
CA LEU A 418 -0.37 1.86 8.32
C LEU A 418 0.84 0.97 8.07
N HIS A 419 1.07 -0.05 8.89
CA HIS A 419 2.17 -0.98 8.68
C HIS A 419 1.77 -2.08 7.70
N ALA A 420 2.51 -2.25 6.59
CA ALA A 420 2.29 -3.34 5.65
C ALA A 420 3.53 -4.25 5.59
N GLN A 421 3.33 -5.53 5.85
CA GLN A 421 4.33 -6.58 5.66
C GLN A 421 4.21 -7.26 4.31
N VAL A 422 2.99 -7.35 3.77
CA VAL A 422 2.71 -7.97 2.47
C VAL A 422 1.35 -7.46 1.98
N PHE A 423 1.22 -7.31 0.67
CA PHE A 423 -0.04 -7.03 0.00
C PHE A 423 -0.57 -8.29 -0.69
N GLY A 424 -1.87 -8.36 -0.87
CA GLY A 424 -2.52 -9.38 -1.67
C GLY A 424 -3.94 -8.99 -2.00
N TYR A 425 -4.66 -9.92 -2.62
CA TYR A 425 -6.06 -9.71 -2.99
C TYR A 425 -6.89 -10.87 -2.51
N PHE A 426 -8.10 -10.59 -2.05
CA PHE A 426 -9.12 -11.60 -1.78
C PHE A 426 -10.33 -11.35 -2.66
N VAL A 427 -10.92 -12.42 -3.19
CA VAL A 427 -12.22 -12.32 -3.88
C VAL A 427 -13.34 -12.54 -2.87
N SER A 428 -14.25 -11.57 -2.77
CA SER A 428 -15.46 -11.64 -1.95
C SER A 428 -16.64 -11.08 -2.75
N SER A 429 -17.75 -11.82 -2.82
CA SER A 429 -18.96 -11.38 -3.53
C SER A 429 -18.71 -10.92 -4.99
N ASN A 430 -17.79 -11.57 -5.69
CA ASN A 430 -17.34 -11.24 -7.05
C ASN A 430 -16.60 -9.89 -7.19
N GLN A 431 -16.10 -9.33 -6.09
CA GLN A 431 -15.20 -8.18 -6.09
C GLN A 431 -13.83 -8.58 -5.56
N GLU A 432 -12.79 -8.04 -6.17
CA GLU A 432 -11.43 -8.14 -5.68
C GLU A 432 -11.20 -7.07 -4.62
N LEU A 433 -10.77 -7.50 -3.44
CA LEU A 433 -10.48 -6.66 -2.28
C LEU A 433 -8.97 -6.58 -2.12
N LEU A 434 -8.41 -5.37 -2.19
CA LEU A 434 -7.02 -5.15 -1.84
C LEU A 434 -6.86 -5.31 -0.33
N VAL A 435 -5.96 -6.20 0.08
CA VAL A 435 -5.66 -6.47 1.49
C VAL A 435 -4.17 -6.34 1.77
N PHE A 436 -3.85 -6.07 3.02
CA PHE A 436 -2.48 -6.13 3.51
C PHE A 436 -2.41 -6.76 4.89
N GLY A 437 -1.30 -7.44 5.15
CA GLY A 437 -0.97 -7.99 6.47
C GLY A 437 -0.04 -7.05 7.23
N ASP A 438 -0.20 -6.94 8.55
CA ASP A 438 0.67 -6.12 9.41
C ASP A 438 1.71 -6.96 10.18
N ASN A 439 2.43 -6.31 11.09
CA ASN A 439 3.37 -6.94 12.01
C ASN A 439 2.73 -7.39 13.33
N GLY A 440 1.42 -7.24 13.47
CA GLY A 440 0.64 -7.67 14.62
C GLY A 440 -0.10 -8.98 14.38
N GLY A 441 -0.02 -9.56 13.18
CA GLY A 441 -0.73 -10.77 12.79
C GLY A 441 -2.20 -10.52 12.43
N LYS A 442 -2.49 -9.28 12.03
CA LYS A 442 -3.79 -8.82 11.55
C LYS A 442 -3.72 -8.62 10.03
N VAL A 443 -4.85 -8.83 9.38
CA VAL A 443 -5.03 -8.60 7.94
C VAL A 443 -6.14 -7.58 7.80
N PHE A 444 -5.93 -6.60 6.94
CA PHE A 444 -6.86 -5.50 6.73
C PHE A 444 -7.30 -5.43 5.29
N GLU A 445 -8.60 -5.24 5.09
CA GLU A 445 -9.15 -4.72 3.84
C GLU A 445 -8.83 -3.22 3.76
N PHE A 446 -8.24 -2.81 2.63
CA PHE A 446 -7.86 -1.43 2.38
C PHE A 446 -8.88 -0.74 1.46
N GLY A 447 -8.95 0.59 1.56
CA GLY A 447 -9.81 1.39 0.68
C GLY A 447 -11.27 1.46 1.13
N VAL A 448 -11.55 1.11 2.39
CA VAL A 448 -12.89 1.06 2.97
C VAL A 448 -13.07 2.03 4.13
N ASN A 449 -14.31 2.42 4.40
CA ASN A 449 -14.65 3.32 5.52
C ASN A 449 -13.90 4.68 5.48
N ASP A 450 -14.14 5.52 6.50
CA ASP A 450 -13.52 6.84 6.67
C ASP A 450 -12.54 6.89 7.86
N THR A 451 -12.26 5.72 8.46
CA THR A 451 -11.40 5.52 9.64
C THR A 451 -10.50 4.31 9.41
N ASP A 452 -9.32 4.32 10.03
CA ASP A 452 -8.49 3.11 10.08
C ASP A 452 -8.98 2.23 11.23
N ASP A 453 -9.14 0.94 10.95
CA ASP A 453 -9.44 -0.08 11.94
C ASP A 453 -8.13 -0.69 12.44
N SER A 454 -7.89 -0.66 13.76
CA SER A 454 -6.76 -1.34 14.38
C SER A 454 -7.11 -2.77 14.82
N GLY A 455 -8.36 -3.20 14.64
CA GLY A 455 -8.96 -4.43 15.18
C GLY A 455 -9.43 -4.29 16.63
N ASP A 456 -9.01 -3.23 17.35
CA ASP A 456 -9.44 -2.92 18.71
C ASP A 456 -10.27 -1.62 18.76
N ALA A 457 -9.98 -0.70 17.85
CA ALA A 457 -10.65 0.59 17.74
C ALA A 457 -10.60 1.13 16.31
N LYS A 458 -11.58 1.98 15.98
CA LYS A 458 -11.60 2.77 14.75
C LYS A 458 -11.01 4.14 15.03
N THR A 459 -9.92 4.50 14.35
CA THR A 459 -9.18 5.75 14.54
C THR A 459 -9.40 6.71 13.37
N PRO A 460 -9.55 8.02 13.64
CA PRO A 460 -9.57 9.03 12.60
C PRO A 460 -8.25 9.08 11.83
N ILE A 461 -8.34 9.18 10.50
CA ILE A 461 -7.17 9.34 9.63
C ILE A 461 -6.72 10.80 9.66
N GLN A 462 -5.42 11.07 9.82
CA GLN A 462 -4.91 12.44 9.82
C GLN A 462 -4.57 12.92 8.39
N MET A 463 -5.41 13.77 7.79
CA MET A 463 -5.14 14.35 6.47
C MET A 463 -4.38 15.67 6.61
N GLU A 464 -3.31 15.85 5.84
CA GLU A 464 -2.56 17.12 5.80
C GLU A 464 -2.11 17.47 4.39
N ILE A 465 -2.40 18.71 3.97
CA ILE A 465 -2.11 19.20 2.62
C ILE A 465 -1.36 20.52 2.71
N TRP A 466 -0.18 20.62 2.11
CA TRP A 466 0.57 21.87 2.01
C TRP A 466 0.53 22.38 0.58
N GLY A 467 -0.10 23.53 0.37
CA GLY A 467 -0.07 24.22 -0.92
C GLY A 467 1.32 24.73 -1.27
N ASN A 468 1.51 25.30 -2.45
CA ASN A 468 2.79 25.93 -2.80
C ASN A 468 3.00 27.28 -2.10
N GLU A 469 4.25 27.70 -2.08
CA GLU A 469 4.69 28.97 -1.54
C GLU A 469 4.42 30.08 -2.58
N ASP A 470 3.50 31.00 -2.28
CA ASP A 470 3.16 32.11 -3.15
C ASP A 470 4.05 33.33 -2.87
N THR A 471 4.63 33.89 -3.92
CA THR A 471 5.06 35.30 -3.93
C THR A 471 3.97 36.15 -4.56
N PHE A 472 3.78 37.36 -4.04
CA PHE A 472 2.80 38.30 -4.56
C PHE A 472 3.44 39.66 -4.77
N GLY A 473 3.26 40.23 -5.96
CA GLY A 473 3.91 41.50 -6.32
C GLY A 473 5.42 41.36 -6.41
N THR A 474 6.15 42.39 -5.98
CA THR A 474 7.61 42.38 -5.95
C THR A 474 8.12 41.64 -4.71
N PRO A 475 9.04 40.65 -4.85
CA PRO A 475 9.51 39.83 -3.73
C PRO A 475 10.17 40.58 -2.56
N GLU A 476 10.53 41.85 -2.75
CA GLU A 476 11.15 42.69 -1.73
C GLU A 476 10.13 43.33 -0.79
N LEU A 477 8.86 43.46 -1.21
CA LEU A 477 7.84 44.17 -0.48
C LEU A 477 7.06 43.20 0.44
N PRO A 478 6.83 43.60 1.69
CA PRO A 478 6.02 42.81 2.60
C PRO A 478 4.56 42.74 2.14
N MET A 479 3.93 41.61 2.46
CA MET A 479 2.48 41.42 2.31
C MET A 479 1.82 41.09 3.65
N THR A 480 0.53 41.39 3.73
CA THR A 480 -0.32 41.04 4.86
C THR A 480 -1.51 40.21 4.38
N LEU A 481 -1.76 39.09 5.05
CA LEU A 481 -2.93 38.24 4.79
C LEU A 481 -4.19 38.91 5.35
N HIS A 482 -5.25 39.03 4.54
CA HIS A 482 -6.53 39.58 4.96
C HIS A 482 -7.57 38.48 5.21
N SER A 483 -7.73 37.56 4.25
CA SER A 483 -8.67 36.46 4.37
C SER A 483 -8.37 35.32 3.40
N ILE A 484 -8.92 34.15 3.71
CA ILE A 484 -9.04 33.02 2.79
C ILE A 484 -10.49 32.56 2.72
N GLU A 485 -10.96 32.28 1.51
CA GLU A 485 -12.25 31.66 1.22
C GLU A 485 -12.01 30.25 0.69
N VAL A 486 -12.67 29.25 1.26
CA VAL A 486 -12.44 27.84 0.92
C VAL A 486 -13.75 27.19 0.48
N PHE A 487 -13.69 26.47 -0.65
CA PHE A 487 -14.75 25.62 -1.15
C PHE A 487 -14.45 24.16 -0.80
N SER A 488 -15.39 23.48 -0.15
CA SER A 488 -15.16 22.13 0.37
C SER A 488 -16.45 21.31 0.41
N GLN A 489 -16.32 20.01 0.67
CA GLN A 489 -17.45 19.11 0.90
C GLN A 489 -17.14 18.20 2.07
N ARG A 490 -18.06 18.13 3.04
CA ARG A 490 -17.93 17.32 4.26
C ARG A 490 -16.64 17.56 5.07
N ALA A 491 -15.96 18.67 4.81
CA ALA A 491 -14.70 19.04 5.43
C ALA A 491 -14.91 19.90 6.69
N GLN A 492 -16.03 19.72 7.40
CA GLN A 492 -16.18 20.35 8.71
C GLN A 492 -15.00 19.91 9.60
N GLU A 493 -14.52 20.80 10.46
CA GLU A 493 -13.37 20.55 11.35
C GLU A 493 -11.99 20.48 10.68
N THR A 494 -11.89 20.64 9.35
CA THR A 494 -10.60 20.89 8.72
C THR A 494 -10.07 22.26 9.14
N ASN A 495 -8.93 22.30 9.83
CA ASN A 495 -8.27 23.53 10.22
C ASN A 495 -7.38 24.05 9.09
N VAL A 496 -7.51 25.35 8.80
CA VAL A 496 -6.65 26.04 7.83
C VAL A 496 -5.55 26.77 8.59
N HIS A 497 -4.32 26.49 8.21
CA HIS A 497 -3.14 27.13 8.74
C HIS A 497 -2.42 27.95 7.67
N TYR A 498 -1.62 28.92 8.08
CA TYR A 498 -0.74 29.68 7.21
C TYR A 498 0.63 29.86 7.84
N ARG A 499 1.62 30.12 6.99
CA ARG A 499 2.95 30.58 7.40
C ARG A 499 3.51 31.57 6.39
N PHE A 500 4.34 32.48 6.89
CA PHE A 500 5.12 33.40 6.09
C PHE A 500 6.59 32.97 6.03
N ASP A 501 7.28 33.26 4.92
CA ASP A 501 8.74 33.14 4.75
C ASP A 501 9.30 31.77 5.18
N ARG A 502 8.51 30.72 4.95
CA ARG A 502 8.82 29.33 5.33
C ARG A 502 9.21 29.16 6.79
N SER A 503 8.57 29.90 7.70
CA SER A 503 8.65 29.61 9.13
C SER A 503 8.28 28.15 9.40
N HIS A 504 8.95 27.51 10.36
CA HIS A 504 8.57 26.17 10.80
C HIS A 504 7.25 26.17 11.58
N ASP A 505 6.87 27.33 12.12
CA ASP A 505 5.67 27.48 12.93
C ASP A 505 4.47 27.86 12.04
N TRP A 506 3.44 27.00 12.08
CA TRP A 506 2.16 27.22 11.42
C TRP A 506 1.21 28.00 12.34
N SER A 507 0.62 29.07 11.81
CA SER A 507 -0.43 29.85 12.49
C SER A 507 -1.81 29.38 12.07
N ASN A 508 -2.73 29.19 13.02
CA ASN A 508 -4.09 28.71 12.75
C ASN A 508 -5.06 29.87 12.41
N LEU A 509 -5.81 29.75 11.31
CA LEU A 509 -6.88 30.68 10.92
C LEU A 509 -8.26 30.23 11.40
N GLY A 510 -8.43 28.94 11.68
CA GLY A 510 -9.68 28.34 12.13
C GLY A 510 -10.15 27.19 11.26
N ALA A 511 -11.26 26.58 11.68
CA ALA A 511 -11.87 25.44 11.03
C ALA A 511 -12.87 25.83 9.93
N LEU A 512 -12.99 24.99 8.91
CA LEU A 512 -14.02 25.12 7.88
C LEU A 512 -15.41 24.83 8.46
N GLY A 513 -16.39 25.67 8.11
CA GLY A 513 -17.75 25.62 8.64
C GLY A 513 -18.78 24.93 7.73
N GLY A 514 -18.43 24.66 6.47
CA GLY A 514 -19.34 24.04 5.49
C GLY A 514 -18.81 24.16 4.08
N ARG A 515 -19.71 24.07 3.08
CA ARG A 515 -19.33 24.06 1.65
C ARG A 515 -18.57 25.30 1.19
N TYR A 516 -18.85 26.42 1.83
CA TYR A 516 -18.13 27.67 1.67
C TYR A 516 -17.76 28.15 3.07
N SER A 517 -16.49 28.49 3.26
CA SER A 517 -15.97 29.01 4.53
C SER A 517 -15.16 30.26 4.28
N TYR A 518 -15.45 31.33 5.02
CA TYR A 518 -14.67 32.57 5.03
C TYR A 518 -13.89 32.65 6.33
N LEU A 519 -12.57 32.70 6.23
CA LEU A 519 -11.66 32.79 7.38
C LEU A 519 -10.90 34.12 7.32
N PRO A 520 -11.24 35.10 8.17
CA PRO A 520 -10.48 36.34 8.27
C PRO A 520 -9.16 36.11 9.00
N ALA A 521 -8.12 36.83 8.59
CA ALA A 521 -6.88 36.86 9.35
C ALA A 521 -7.08 37.56 10.72
N PRO A 522 -6.31 37.20 11.76
CA PRO A 522 -6.40 37.84 13.07
C PRO A 522 -6.14 39.36 12.97
N GLN A 523 -6.94 40.19 13.68
CA GLN A 523 -6.90 41.66 13.56
C GLN A 523 -5.72 42.37 14.24
N ARG A 524 -4.67 41.66 14.69
CA ARG A 524 -3.51 42.28 15.34
C ARG A 524 -2.26 42.11 14.49
N PHE A 525 -1.76 43.22 13.95
CA PHE A 525 -0.45 43.36 13.32
C PHE A 525 0.69 43.05 14.32
N GLU A 526 0.87 41.78 14.66
CA GLU A 526 2.10 41.29 15.25
C GLU A 526 3.14 41.10 14.14
N GLU A 527 4.44 41.21 14.45
CA GLU A 527 5.54 41.06 13.48
C GLU A 527 5.51 39.71 12.73
N SER A 528 4.71 38.74 13.19
CA SER A 528 4.42 37.44 12.57
C SER A 528 3.48 37.48 11.36
N MET A 529 2.86 38.62 11.03
CA MET A 529 1.87 38.76 9.94
C MET A 529 2.39 39.46 8.68
N ILE A 530 3.70 39.66 8.61
CA ILE A 530 4.38 40.36 7.53
C ILE A 530 5.41 39.41 6.96
N GLY A 531 5.29 39.09 5.67
CA GLY A 531 6.26 38.24 4.97
C GLY A 531 6.34 38.54 3.48
N ARG A 532 7.26 37.88 2.80
CA ARG A 532 7.46 37.97 1.34
C ARG A 532 6.88 36.77 0.60
N THR A 533 6.71 35.66 1.30
CA THR A 533 6.03 34.48 0.79
C THR A 533 4.94 34.01 1.73
N LEU A 534 3.87 33.44 1.20
CA LEU A 534 2.74 32.91 1.97
C LEU A 534 2.44 31.48 1.53
N GLN A 535 2.18 30.62 2.49
CA GLN A 535 1.76 29.24 2.24
C GLN A 535 0.60 28.85 3.15
N PHE A 536 -0.29 28.01 2.64
CA PHE A 536 -1.43 27.45 3.39
C PHE A 536 -1.26 25.95 3.61
N SER A 537 -1.77 25.50 4.76
CA SER A 537 -1.93 24.08 5.09
C SER A 537 -3.37 23.78 5.50
N PHE A 538 -3.87 22.62 5.11
CA PHE A 538 -5.17 22.10 5.50
C PHE A 538 -4.97 20.82 6.32
N LEU A 539 -5.45 20.80 7.56
CA LEU A 539 -5.31 19.68 8.49
C LEU A 539 -6.70 19.17 8.89
N ASN A 540 -6.99 17.89 8.66
CA ASN A 540 -8.24 17.26 9.08
C ASN A 540 -7.97 15.97 9.88
N ASP A 541 -8.40 15.98 11.14
CA ASP A 541 -8.21 14.88 12.08
C ASP A 541 -9.57 14.25 12.46
N SER A 542 -10.64 14.56 11.71
CA SER A 542 -12.00 14.10 11.98
C SER A 542 -12.22 12.66 11.52
N ALA A 543 -13.22 11.96 12.09
CA ALA A 543 -13.60 10.61 11.63
C ALA A 543 -14.39 10.62 10.31
N TYR A 544 -14.62 11.79 9.73
CA TYR A 544 -15.45 11.96 8.54
C TYR A 544 -14.58 12.16 7.29
N HIS A 545 -15.12 11.72 6.15
CA HIS A 545 -14.54 12.05 4.86
C HIS A 545 -14.54 13.57 4.63
N ALA A 546 -13.39 14.12 4.23
CA ALA A 546 -13.23 15.53 3.91
C ALA A 546 -12.76 15.71 2.46
N GLN A 547 -13.32 16.69 1.75
CA GLN A 547 -12.92 17.07 0.40
C GLN A 547 -12.71 18.58 0.30
N ILE A 548 -11.64 19.01 -0.35
CA ILE A 548 -11.30 20.42 -0.61
C ILE A 548 -11.29 20.65 -2.12
N ASP A 549 -12.13 21.56 -2.60
CA ASP A 549 -12.38 21.83 -4.02
C ASP A 549 -11.63 23.08 -4.53
N GLY A 550 -11.26 24.00 -3.65
CA GLY A 550 -10.69 25.30 -4.06
C GLY A 550 -10.47 26.27 -2.91
N PHE A 551 -9.61 27.26 -3.12
CA PHE A 551 -9.58 28.44 -2.26
C PHE A 551 -9.23 29.75 -2.99
N VAL A 552 -9.66 30.86 -2.42
CA VAL A 552 -9.37 32.23 -2.87
C VAL A 552 -8.72 32.97 -1.72
N THR A 553 -7.62 33.67 -2.01
CA THR A 553 -6.89 34.43 -0.99
C THR A 553 -6.96 35.92 -1.30
N SER A 554 -7.20 36.71 -0.25
CA SER A 554 -7.14 38.16 -0.27
C SER A 554 -5.95 38.63 0.56
N ILE A 555 -5.08 39.44 -0.05
CA ILE A 555 -3.88 39.99 0.59
C ILE A 555 -3.74 41.48 0.28
N GLU A 556 -2.92 42.18 1.05
CA GLU A 556 -2.43 43.52 0.75
C GLU A 556 -0.91 43.51 0.57
N VAL A 557 -0.41 44.15 -0.49
CA VAL A 557 1.03 44.34 -0.74
C VAL A 557 1.36 45.80 -0.46
N ASP A 558 2.36 46.05 0.40
CA ASP A 558 2.85 47.40 0.66
C ASP A 558 3.54 47.92 -0.60
N GLN A 559 2.99 48.96 -1.23
CA GLN A 559 3.55 49.53 -2.48
C GLN A 559 4.63 50.59 -2.21
N ASP A 560 4.81 51.04 -0.97
CA ASP A 560 5.64 52.21 -0.63
C ASP A 560 6.77 51.92 0.38
N GLY A 561 6.91 50.69 0.88
CA GLY A 561 7.95 50.31 1.85
C GLY A 561 7.84 51.06 3.17
N ARG A 562 6.64 51.54 3.52
CA ARG A 562 6.38 52.30 4.75
C ARG A 562 5.63 51.41 5.72
N VAL A 563 6.40 50.73 6.57
CA VAL A 563 5.90 50.35 7.89
C VAL A 563 5.56 51.66 8.61
N GLU A 564 4.29 52.08 8.55
CA GLU A 564 3.77 53.02 9.55
C GLU A 564 3.77 52.28 10.88
N ARG A 565 4.94 52.30 11.54
CA ARG A 565 5.04 52.11 12.97
C ARG A 565 4.08 53.11 13.57
N GLY A 566 2.98 52.62 14.14
CA GLY A 566 2.02 53.46 14.86
C GLY A 566 2.73 54.25 15.95
N GLN A 567 3.17 55.47 15.63
CA GLN A 567 3.52 56.44 16.63
C GLN A 567 2.21 57.04 17.12
N GLY A 568 1.81 56.58 18.31
CA GLY A 568 0.93 57.35 19.17
C GLY A 568 1.52 58.76 19.33
N GLY A 569 0.92 59.72 18.64
CA GLY A 569 1.33 61.10 18.68
C GLY A 569 0.11 61.98 18.47
N ARG A 570 -0.68 62.20 19.53
CA ARG A 570 -1.61 63.32 19.61
C ARG A 570 -0.80 64.61 19.42
N GLY A 571 -0.91 65.21 18.25
CA GLY A 571 -0.37 66.54 17.94
C GLY A 571 -1.44 67.35 17.24
N THR A 572 -2.30 68.00 18.02
CA THR A 572 -3.18 69.09 17.57
C THR A 572 -2.36 70.15 16.82
N TYR A 573 -2.81 70.53 15.63
CA TYR A 573 -2.51 71.85 15.06
C TYR A 573 -3.81 72.55 14.68
N ARG A 574 -3.82 73.85 15.00
CA ARG A 574 -4.91 74.82 14.91
C ARG A 574 -5.47 75.01 13.51
#